data_AF-A0A971L190-F1
#
_entry.id   AF-A0A971L190-F1
#
_cell.length_a   1.000
_cell.length_b   1.000
_cell.length_c   1.000
_cell.angle_alpha   90.00
_cell.angle_beta   90.00
_cell.angle_gamma   90.00
#
_symmetry.space_group_name_H-M   'P 1'
#
loop_
_entity.id
_entity.type
_entity.pdbx_description
1 polymer ?
#
loop_
_entity_poly.entity_id
_entity_poly.type
_entity_poly.pdbx_seq_one_letter_code
_entity_poly.pdbx_strand_id
1 'polypeptide(L)'
;SKLPKQADFSGDLYLNNPQYRSQHRQHIASVAQLTVQHIKAENLQADLIVWPELAVHQDDIDVLKQLAQKTHAIIFAGLSFIPNANGQPINTAIWLVPPKHNGNNSNLIMRFQGKHHMTALEKDQVQPWRPYQLILELRHTQYPQKEGFKLTGAICYDATDIKLSADLADKSNAFIISALNKDVNTFDSMVEALHYHMYQPIVLVNTGEFGGSYAMAPYKEHHDKLIAHNTGKNQIAISSFKLNMFDFRRDEVGSSAKSGLKIKTEPAGVS
;
A
#
# COMPACT_ATOMS: atom_id res chain seq x y z
N SER A 1 21.41 9.60 -0.56
CA SER A 1 20.79 8.58 -1.43
C SER A 1 19.38 9.03 -1.78
N LYS A 2 18.77 8.48 -2.85
CA LYS A 2 17.32 8.58 -3.11
C LYS A 2 16.60 7.66 -2.09
N LEU A 3 15.37 7.20 -2.33
CA LEU A 3 14.77 6.11 -1.52
C LEU A 3 15.77 4.94 -1.33
N PRO A 4 15.68 4.18 -0.21
CA PRO A 4 16.65 3.16 0.09
C PRO A 4 16.66 2.08 -0.99
N LYS A 5 17.87 1.73 -1.41
CA LYS A 5 18.09 0.63 -2.33
C LYS A 5 18.33 -0.65 -1.55
N GLN A 6 18.11 -1.78 -2.20
CA GLN A 6 18.36 -3.07 -1.57
C GLN A 6 19.80 -3.20 -1.03
N ALA A 7 20.78 -2.67 -1.76
CA ALA A 7 22.19 -2.72 -1.36
C ALA A 7 22.53 -1.87 -0.12
N ASP A 8 21.72 -0.84 0.19
CA ASP A 8 21.98 0.05 1.32
C ASP A 8 21.86 -0.71 2.66
N PHE A 9 21.04 -1.76 2.72
CA PHE A 9 20.80 -2.58 3.90
C PHE A 9 21.90 -3.60 4.21
N SER A 10 22.85 -3.84 3.31
CA SER A 10 23.95 -4.81 3.53
C SER A 10 25.04 -4.27 4.47
N GLY A 11 25.24 -2.95 4.53
CA GLY A 11 26.23 -2.32 5.40
C GLY A 11 25.66 -1.79 6.71
N ASP A 12 24.41 -1.32 6.68
CA ASP A 12 23.68 -0.80 7.84
C ASP A 12 22.22 -1.24 7.73
N LEU A 13 21.89 -2.36 8.39
CA LEU A 13 20.56 -2.96 8.30
C LEU A 13 19.45 -2.00 8.76
N TYR A 14 19.72 -1.14 9.74
CA TYR A 14 18.74 -0.20 10.26
C TYR A 14 18.78 1.15 9.54
N LEU A 15 19.79 1.39 8.69
CA LEU A 15 20.05 2.66 8.01
C LEU A 15 20.24 3.86 8.97
N ASN A 16 20.83 3.61 10.14
CA ASN A 16 21.06 4.61 11.20
C ASN A 16 22.21 5.59 10.92
N ASN A 17 23.02 5.39 9.88
CA ASN A 17 24.10 6.30 9.51
C ASN A 17 23.59 7.77 9.39
N PRO A 18 24.11 8.73 10.18
CA PRO A 18 23.55 10.10 10.22
C PRO A 18 23.56 10.84 8.88
N GLN A 19 24.61 10.65 8.07
CA GLN A 19 24.72 11.29 6.76
C GLN A 19 23.68 10.70 5.79
N TYR A 20 23.49 9.38 5.84
CA TYR A 20 22.44 8.71 5.08
C TYR A 20 21.04 9.17 5.51
N ARG A 21 20.76 9.15 6.82
CA ARG A 21 19.47 9.57 7.42
C ARG A 21 19.10 10.99 6.98
N SER A 22 20.04 11.94 7.05
CA SER A 22 19.79 13.34 6.65
C SER A 22 19.36 13.46 5.19
N GLN A 23 20.10 12.84 4.27
CA GLN A 23 19.78 12.86 2.84
C GLN A 23 18.47 12.13 2.54
N HIS A 24 18.25 10.99 3.18
CA HIS A 24 17.06 10.17 3.00
C HIS A 24 15.80 10.90 3.49
N ARG A 25 15.85 11.53 4.67
CA ARG A 25 14.77 12.36 5.20
C ARG A 25 14.42 13.53 4.27
N GLN A 26 15.43 14.25 3.78
CA GLN A 26 15.23 15.32 2.80
C GLN A 26 14.50 14.81 1.55
N HIS A 27 14.87 13.62 1.07
CA HIS A 27 14.23 13.00 -0.08
C HIS A 27 12.77 12.64 0.17
N ILE A 28 12.45 11.99 1.31
CA ILE A 28 11.06 11.70 1.69
C ILE A 28 10.24 12.99 1.75
N ALA A 29 10.78 14.04 2.36
CA ALA A 29 10.11 15.34 2.45
C ALA A 29 9.87 15.97 1.07
N SER A 30 10.84 15.88 0.16
CA SER A 30 10.66 16.33 -1.23
C SER A 30 9.56 15.55 -1.95
N VAL A 31 9.54 14.22 -1.85
CA VAL A 31 8.50 13.38 -2.49
C VAL A 31 7.13 13.64 -1.89
N ALA A 32 7.03 13.81 -0.57
CA ALA A 32 5.79 14.19 0.10
C ALA A 32 5.28 15.56 -0.39
N GLN A 33 6.18 16.54 -0.53
CA GLN A 33 5.82 17.86 -1.03
C GLN A 33 5.38 17.82 -2.50
N LEU A 34 6.08 17.06 -3.35
CA LEU A 34 5.68 16.83 -4.74
C LEU A 34 4.32 16.16 -4.83
N THR A 35 4.03 15.20 -3.94
CA THR A 35 2.71 14.54 -3.87
C THR A 35 1.60 15.54 -3.56
N VAL A 36 1.80 16.44 -2.60
CA VAL A 36 0.84 17.52 -2.29
C VAL A 36 0.66 18.44 -3.50
N GLN A 37 1.74 18.82 -4.18
CA GLN A 37 1.68 19.68 -5.37
C GLN A 37 0.95 19.00 -6.53
N HIS A 38 1.23 17.72 -6.78
CA HIS A 38 0.56 16.91 -7.80
C HIS A 38 -0.95 16.83 -7.55
N ILE A 39 -1.36 16.48 -6.33
CA ILE A 39 -2.78 16.43 -5.94
C ILE A 39 -3.48 17.77 -6.18
N LYS A 40 -2.82 18.89 -5.84
CA LYS A 40 -3.38 20.23 -6.04
C LYS A 40 -3.43 20.63 -7.52
N ALA A 41 -2.37 20.37 -8.27
CA ALA A 41 -2.28 20.74 -9.68
C ALA A 41 -3.31 20.01 -10.54
N GLU A 42 -3.52 18.73 -10.26
CA GLU A 42 -4.49 17.87 -10.94
C GLU A 42 -5.92 17.98 -10.37
N ASN A 43 -6.14 18.86 -9.38
CA ASN A 43 -7.41 19.03 -8.65
C ASN A 43 -8.00 17.70 -8.18
N LEU A 44 -7.15 16.83 -7.64
CA LEU A 44 -7.51 15.50 -7.16
C LEU A 44 -7.88 15.54 -5.67
N GLN A 45 -8.68 14.56 -5.27
CA GLN A 45 -8.84 14.17 -3.88
C GLN A 45 -8.23 12.77 -3.74
N ALA A 46 -7.21 12.65 -2.88
CA ALA A 46 -6.55 11.38 -2.61
C ALA A 46 -7.10 10.79 -1.30
N ASP A 47 -7.67 9.59 -1.37
CA ASP A 47 -8.14 8.87 -0.19
C ASP A 47 -7.04 7.96 0.41
N LEU A 48 -6.12 7.49 -0.44
CA LEU A 48 -5.03 6.59 -0.08
C LEU A 48 -3.74 6.97 -0.82
N ILE A 49 -2.62 7.02 -0.10
CA ILE A 49 -1.26 7.18 -0.64
C ILE A 49 -0.43 5.98 -0.18
N VAL A 50 0.24 5.31 -1.11
CA VAL A 50 1.00 4.09 -0.82
C VAL A 50 2.49 4.31 -1.11
N TRP A 51 3.36 3.87 -0.20
CA TRP A 51 4.81 3.90 -0.35
C TRP A 51 5.39 2.49 -0.46
N PRO A 52 6.54 2.32 -1.17
CA PRO A 52 7.21 1.03 -1.31
C PRO A 52 7.69 0.44 0.03
N GLU A 53 8.07 -0.84 0.00
CA GLU A 53 8.66 -1.52 1.15
C GLU A 53 10.01 -0.89 1.50
N LEU A 54 10.37 -0.86 2.80
CA LEU A 54 11.65 -0.34 3.28
C LEU A 54 11.94 1.11 2.83
N ALA A 55 10.90 1.89 2.52
CA ALA A 55 11.04 3.21 1.91
C ALA A 55 11.23 4.33 2.93
N VAL A 56 10.78 4.16 4.17
CA VAL A 56 10.73 5.23 5.18
C VAL A 56 11.34 4.77 6.50
N HIS A 57 12.29 5.51 7.03
CA HIS A 57 12.85 5.20 8.34
C HIS A 57 11.86 5.54 9.47
N GLN A 58 11.90 4.78 10.57
CA GLN A 58 10.97 4.95 11.70
C GLN A 58 10.98 6.37 12.32
N ASP A 59 12.13 7.04 12.44
CA ASP A 59 12.15 8.43 12.96
C ASP A 59 11.71 9.49 11.95
N ASP A 60 11.48 9.12 10.68
CA ASP A 60 10.98 10.04 9.64
C ASP A 60 9.48 9.90 9.38
N ILE A 61 8.79 9.08 10.18
CA ILE A 61 7.33 8.91 10.10
C ILE A 61 6.62 10.26 10.24
N ASP A 62 7.17 11.23 10.98
CA ASP A 62 6.60 12.57 11.15
C ASP A 62 6.39 13.32 9.82
N VAL A 63 7.25 13.08 8.81
CA VAL A 63 7.08 13.61 7.47
C VAL A 63 5.80 13.06 6.82
N LEU A 64 5.55 11.76 6.98
CA LEU A 64 4.31 11.14 6.49
C LEU A 64 3.08 11.58 7.29
N LYS A 65 3.21 11.84 8.60
CA LYS A 65 2.11 12.41 9.40
C LYS A 65 1.68 13.76 8.84
N GLN A 66 2.64 14.63 8.52
CA GLN A 66 2.35 15.92 7.89
C GLN A 66 1.73 15.75 6.51
N LEU A 67 2.17 14.78 5.71
CA LEU A 67 1.57 14.47 4.43
C LEU A 67 0.09 14.05 4.58
N ALA A 68 -0.20 13.12 5.50
CA ALA A 68 -1.55 12.65 5.78
C ALA A 68 -2.45 13.79 6.26
N GLN A 69 -1.94 14.70 7.09
CA GLN A 69 -2.69 15.88 7.56
C GLN A 69 -2.98 16.88 6.43
N LYS A 70 -1.99 17.16 5.58
CA LYS A 70 -2.15 18.12 4.46
C LYS A 70 -3.09 17.63 3.37
N THR A 71 -3.15 16.31 3.17
CA THR A 71 -3.92 15.69 2.09
C THR A 71 -5.24 15.10 2.58
N HIS A 72 -5.38 14.88 3.89
CA HIS A 72 -6.43 14.07 4.50
C HIS A 72 -6.52 12.63 3.94
N ALA A 73 -5.47 12.15 3.28
CA ALA A 73 -5.36 10.80 2.76
C ALA A 73 -4.84 9.82 3.81
N ILE A 74 -5.33 8.58 3.77
CA ILE A 74 -4.72 7.46 4.47
C ILE A 74 -3.35 7.20 3.84
N ILE A 75 -2.34 6.87 4.65
CA ILE A 75 -1.03 6.44 4.14
C ILE A 75 -0.78 4.99 4.53
N PHE A 76 -0.35 4.18 3.57
CA PHE A 76 0.28 2.88 3.82
C PHE A 76 1.72 2.91 3.34
N ALA A 77 2.69 2.71 4.24
CA ALA A 77 4.11 2.87 3.90
C ALA A 77 4.97 1.78 4.51
N GLY A 78 5.86 1.18 3.71
CA GLY A 78 6.90 0.30 4.19
C GLY A 78 7.96 1.05 4.98
N LEU A 79 8.24 0.57 6.19
CA LEU A 79 9.29 1.12 7.04
C LEU A 79 10.60 0.37 6.81
N SER A 80 11.73 1.04 7.07
CA SER A 80 13.02 0.36 7.26
C SER A 80 12.88 -0.71 8.35
N PHE A 81 13.82 -1.67 8.40
CA PHE A 81 13.80 -2.64 9.49
C PHE A 81 13.82 -1.94 10.85
N ILE A 82 13.00 -2.41 11.77
CA ILE A 82 12.91 -1.90 13.15
C ILE A 82 13.21 -3.04 14.12
N PRO A 83 13.76 -2.76 15.31
CA PRO A 83 13.96 -3.80 16.32
C PRO A 83 12.62 -4.20 16.95
N ASN A 84 12.40 -5.50 17.14
CA ASN A 84 11.34 -6.01 17.99
C ASN A 84 11.68 -5.83 19.49
N ALA A 85 10.80 -6.30 20.38
CA ALA A 85 11.02 -6.20 21.84
C ALA A 85 12.30 -6.89 22.33
N ASN A 86 12.84 -7.86 21.58
CA ASN A 86 14.07 -8.58 21.88
C ASN A 86 15.29 -7.99 21.13
N GLY A 87 15.14 -6.85 20.45
CA GLY A 87 16.20 -6.22 19.67
C GLY A 87 16.48 -6.88 18.32
N GLN A 88 15.68 -7.86 17.89
CA GLN A 88 15.85 -8.52 16.60
C GLN A 88 15.12 -7.72 15.50
N PRO A 89 15.72 -7.57 14.31
CA PRO A 89 15.11 -6.79 13.23
C PRO A 89 13.87 -7.48 12.67
N ILE A 90 12.84 -6.69 12.43
CA ILE A 90 11.57 -7.09 11.80
C ILE A 90 11.25 -6.13 10.67
N ASN A 91 10.54 -6.64 9.66
CA ASN A 91 10.05 -5.84 8.54
C ASN A 91 8.59 -5.45 8.79
N THR A 92 8.31 -4.15 8.71
CA THR A 92 6.99 -3.59 9.01
C THR A 92 6.59 -2.52 8.02
N ALA A 93 5.29 -2.37 7.82
CA ALA A 93 4.69 -1.22 7.19
C ALA A 93 3.81 -0.50 8.22
N ILE A 94 3.40 0.72 7.91
CA ILE A 94 2.56 1.53 8.77
C ILE A 94 1.36 2.08 8.03
N TRP A 95 0.20 1.99 8.68
CA TRP A 95 -1.02 2.70 8.34
C TRP A 95 -1.11 3.98 9.15
N LEU A 96 -1.24 5.12 8.47
CA LEU A 96 -1.55 6.43 9.06
C LEU A 96 -2.93 6.85 8.59
N VAL A 97 -3.90 6.95 9.51
CA VAL A 97 -5.27 7.34 9.18
C VAL A 97 -5.54 8.73 9.77
N PRO A 98 -5.69 9.78 8.93
CA PRO A 98 -5.98 11.13 9.41
C PRO A 98 -7.41 11.21 10.00
N PRO A 99 -7.63 12.15 10.94
CA PRO A 99 -8.96 12.36 11.49
C PRO A 99 -9.94 12.87 10.42
N LYS A 100 -11.23 12.63 10.64
CA LYS A 100 -12.30 13.18 9.78
C LYS A 100 -12.24 14.71 9.78
N HIS A 101 -12.56 15.31 8.63
CA HIS A 101 -12.49 16.74 8.33
C HIS A 101 -13.22 17.67 9.35
N ASN A 102 -14.14 17.15 10.19
CA ASN A 102 -15.03 17.95 11.05
C ASN A 102 -14.97 17.59 12.56
N GLY A 103 -13.97 16.86 13.03
CA GLY A 103 -13.88 16.42 14.43
C GLY A 103 -12.84 17.18 15.26
N ASN A 104 -13.23 17.67 16.44
CA ASN A 104 -12.36 18.28 17.46
C ASN A 104 -11.35 17.29 18.12
N ASN A 105 -11.02 16.17 17.45
CA ASN A 105 -10.07 15.16 17.93
C ASN A 105 -8.90 15.04 16.95
N SER A 106 -7.74 15.54 17.39
CA SER A 106 -6.48 15.72 16.65
C SER A 106 -5.63 14.45 16.47
N ASN A 107 -6.17 13.27 16.76
CA ASN A 107 -5.35 12.07 16.87
C ASN A 107 -5.32 11.27 15.57
N LEU A 108 -4.22 11.42 14.83
CA LEU A 108 -3.80 10.51 13.76
C LEU A 108 -3.71 9.08 14.30
N ILE A 109 -4.43 8.14 13.69
CA ILE A 109 -4.31 6.72 14.05
C ILE A 109 -3.07 6.15 13.36
N MET A 110 -2.24 5.45 14.13
CA MET A 110 -1.05 4.74 13.64
C MET A 110 -1.17 3.25 13.95
N ARG A 111 -1.03 2.39 12.95
CA ARG A 111 -1.03 0.93 13.14
C ARG A 111 0.03 0.28 12.27
N PHE A 112 0.80 -0.64 12.84
CA PHE A 112 1.78 -1.40 12.08
C PHE A 112 1.11 -2.55 11.32
N GLN A 113 1.72 -2.98 10.23
CA GLN A 113 1.44 -4.22 9.53
C GLN A 113 2.77 -4.97 9.47
N GLY A 114 2.82 -6.18 10.02
CA GLY A 114 4.05 -6.98 10.04
C GLY A 114 4.21 -7.82 8.78
N LYS A 115 5.46 -8.22 8.48
CA LYS A 115 5.80 -9.18 7.43
C LYS A 115 6.09 -10.56 8.04
N HIS A 116 5.45 -11.60 7.54
CA HIS A 116 5.66 -12.97 8.04
C HIS A 116 6.70 -13.75 7.21
N HIS A 117 6.59 -13.70 5.89
CA HIS A 117 7.40 -14.48 4.97
C HIS A 117 8.60 -13.66 4.49
N MET A 118 9.80 -14.07 4.92
CA MET A 118 11.05 -13.42 4.53
C MET A 118 11.51 -13.86 3.14
N THR A 119 12.03 -12.91 2.36
CA THR A 119 12.74 -13.19 1.11
C THR A 119 14.05 -13.92 1.39
N ALA A 120 14.65 -14.54 0.37
CA ALA A 120 15.94 -15.21 0.51
C ALA A 120 17.05 -14.31 1.08
N LEU A 121 17.00 -13.00 0.79
CA LEU A 121 17.98 -12.02 1.27
C LEU A 121 17.74 -11.60 2.73
N GLU A 122 16.53 -11.82 3.26
CA GLU A 122 16.13 -11.45 4.63
C GLU A 122 16.25 -12.61 5.61
N LYS A 123 16.12 -13.88 5.15
CA LYS A 123 15.93 -15.07 5.99
C LYS A 123 16.90 -15.21 7.17
N ASP A 124 18.17 -14.87 6.98
CA ASP A 124 19.20 -15.06 8.01
C ASP A 124 19.38 -13.85 8.94
N GLN A 125 18.76 -12.72 8.60
CA GLN A 125 18.97 -11.45 9.28
C GLN A 125 17.71 -10.90 9.92
N VAL A 126 16.53 -11.16 9.36
CA VAL A 126 15.24 -10.54 9.73
C VAL A 126 14.28 -11.60 10.24
N GLN A 127 13.61 -11.31 11.35
CA GLN A 127 12.68 -12.25 11.97
C GLN A 127 11.27 -12.13 11.36
N PRO A 128 10.59 -13.26 11.10
CA PRO A 128 9.15 -13.28 10.85
C PRO A 128 8.38 -12.59 11.97
N TRP A 129 7.58 -11.58 11.63
CA TRP A 129 6.74 -10.89 12.60
C TRP A 129 5.47 -10.36 11.93
N ARG A 130 4.35 -11.02 12.18
CA ARG A 130 3.01 -10.58 11.77
C ARG A 130 1.98 -11.09 12.77
N PRO A 131 1.88 -10.46 13.96
CA PRO A 131 0.99 -10.95 15.02
C PRO A 131 -0.49 -10.77 14.70
N TYR A 132 -0.81 -9.91 13.73
CA TYR A 132 -2.16 -9.70 13.21
C TYR A 132 -2.12 -9.27 11.75
N GLN A 133 -3.26 -9.37 11.09
CA GLN A 133 -3.53 -8.76 9.79
C GLN A 133 -4.48 -7.59 10.00
N LEU A 134 -4.07 -6.37 9.64
CA LEU A 134 -4.91 -5.20 9.84
C LEU A 134 -5.94 -5.07 8.71
N ILE A 135 -7.22 -4.88 9.09
CA ILE A 135 -8.29 -4.51 8.16
C ILE A 135 -8.85 -3.15 8.61
N LEU A 136 -8.75 -2.15 7.74
CA LEU A 136 -9.30 -0.81 7.95
C LEU A 136 -10.68 -0.70 7.29
N GLU A 137 -11.72 -0.55 8.09
CA GLU A 137 -13.08 -0.34 7.59
C GLU A 137 -13.39 1.16 7.41
N LEU A 138 -13.69 1.54 6.17
CA LEU A 138 -14.06 2.90 5.75
C LEU A 138 -15.57 3.00 5.62
N ARG A 139 -16.22 3.51 6.66
CA ARG A 139 -17.68 3.71 6.66
C ARG A 139 -18.11 4.85 5.75
N HIS A 140 -19.02 4.54 4.83
CA HIS A 140 -19.56 5.52 3.89
C HIS A 140 -20.66 6.36 4.55
N THR A 141 -20.62 7.68 4.39
CA THR A 141 -21.57 8.62 5.04
C THR A 141 -23.01 8.43 4.59
N GLN A 142 -23.23 8.03 3.34
CA GLN A 142 -24.57 7.71 2.82
C GLN A 142 -25.13 6.38 3.35
N TYR A 143 -24.26 5.48 3.84
CA TYR A 143 -24.65 4.14 4.32
C TYR A 143 -24.09 3.87 5.72
N PRO A 144 -24.41 4.69 6.74
CA PRO A 144 -23.73 4.67 8.04
C PRO A 144 -24.01 3.41 8.87
N GLN A 145 -25.10 2.69 8.56
CA GLN A 145 -25.52 1.45 9.22
C GLN A 145 -25.14 0.19 8.43
N LYS A 146 -24.42 0.36 7.32
CA LYS A 146 -23.90 -0.75 6.52
C LYS A 146 -22.41 -0.87 6.75
N GLU A 147 -21.90 -2.06 6.47
CA GLU A 147 -20.47 -2.31 6.51
C GLU A 147 -19.74 -1.35 5.56
N GLY A 148 -18.61 -0.82 6.02
CA GLY A 148 -17.76 0.04 5.22
C GLY A 148 -16.90 -0.74 4.22
N PHE A 149 -16.14 0.00 3.42
CA PHE A 149 -15.13 -0.60 2.55
C PHE A 149 -13.91 -1.00 3.37
N LYS A 150 -13.50 -2.27 3.27
CA LYS A 150 -12.38 -2.83 4.03
C LYS A 150 -11.10 -2.81 3.21
N LEU A 151 -10.10 -2.07 3.67
CA LEU A 151 -8.76 -2.06 3.10
C LEU A 151 -7.83 -2.93 3.94
N THR A 152 -6.94 -3.67 3.30
CA THR A 152 -5.89 -4.42 3.99
C THR A 152 -4.62 -4.41 3.16
N GLY A 153 -3.49 -4.77 3.76
CA GLY A 153 -2.23 -4.75 3.05
C GLY A 153 -1.21 -5.76 3.51
N ALA A 154 -0.26 -6.05 2.62
CA ALA A 154 0.83 -6.99 2.82
C ALA A 154 2.15 -6.37 2.35
N ILE A 155 3.25 -7.00 2.77
CA ILE A 155 4.59 -6.54 2.48
C ILE A 155 5.26 -7.53 1.55
N CYS A 156 5.41 -7.13 0.30
CA CYS A 156 6.20 -7.82 -0.72
C CYS A 156 5.88 -9.31 -0.80
N TYR A 157 6.82 -10.16 -0.37
CA TYR A 157 6.74 -11.60 -0.45
C TYR A 157 5.54 -12.20 0.31
N ASP A 158 5.00 -11.51 1.32
CA ASP A 158 3.75 -11.92 1.98
C ASP A 158 2.56 -12.02 1.02
N ALA A 159 2.53 -11.20 -0.04
CA ALA A 159 1.45 -11.23 -1.02
C ALA A 159 1.45 -12.50 -1.89
N THR A 160 2.58 -13.23 -1.92
CA THR A 160 2.69 -14.51 -2.64
C THR A 160 2.05 -15.68 -1.87
N ASP A 161 1.72 -15.49 -0.59
CA ASP A 161 1.07 -16.50 0.23
C ASP A 161 -0.41 -16.63 -0.17
N ILE A 162 -0.70 -17.68 -0.94
CA ILE A 162 -2.07 -17.98 -1.40
C ILE A 162 -3.03 -18.13 -0.21
N LYS A 163 -2.57 -18.63 0.95
CA LYS A 163 -3.44 -18.75 2.14
C LYS A 163 -3.88 -17.38 2.64
N LEU A 164 -2.98 -16.39 2.61
CA LEU A 164 -3.31 -15.01 2.97
C LEU A 164 -4.34 -14.43 2.00
N SER A 165 -4.13 -14.55 0.69
CA SER A 165 -5.09 -14.04 -0.29
C SER A 165 -6.45 -14.73 -0.20
N ALA A 166 -6.47 -16.05 0.03
CA ALA A 166 -7.70 -16.81 0.18
C ALA A 166 -8.47 -16.39 1.44
N ASP A 167 -7.78 -16.17 2.57
CA ASP A 167 -8.41 -15.72 3.82
C ASP A 167 -8.92 -14.27 3.75
N LEU A 168 -8.37 -13.45 2.85
CA LEU A 168 -8.74 -12.04 2.69
C LEU A 168 -9.78 -11.80 1.59
N ALA A 169 -10.02 -12.77 0.71
CA ALA A 169 -10.83 -12.61 -0.50
C ALA A 169 -12.30 -12.21 -0.21
N ASP A 170 -12.86 -12.63 0.91
CA ASP A 170 -14.21 -12.32 1.40
C ASP A 170 -14.22 -11.30 2.55
N LYS A 171 -13.05 -10.92 3.07
CA LYS A 171 -12.91 -9.98 4.21
C LYS A 171 -12.45 -8.59 3.82
N SER A 172 -12.09 -8.36 2.55
CA SER A 172 -11.54 -7.09 2.07
C SER A 172 -12.15 -6.67 0.74
N ASN A 173 -12.10 -5.37 0.47
CA ASN A 173 -12.55 -4.75 -0.76
C ASN A 173 -11.42 -4.10 -1.56
N ALA A 174 -10.21 -4.01 -1.01
CA ALA A 174 -8.99 -3.81 -1.77
C ALA A 174 -7.78 -4.36 -1.01
N PHE A 175 -6.79 -4.86 -1.74
CA PHE A 175 -5.55 -5.41 -1.20
C PHE A 175 -4.32 -4.62 -1.68
N ILE A 176 -3.59 -4.05 -0.73
CA ILE A 176 -2.50 -3.11 -1.00
C ILE A 176 -1.17 -3.76 -0.66
N ILE A 177 -0.22 -3.71 -1.59
CA ILE A 177 1.07 -4.38 -1.48
C ILE A 177 2.17 -3.33 -1.56
N SER A 178 2.95 -3.23 -0.49
CA SER A 178 4.16 -2.42 -0.42
C SER A 178 5.35 -3.34 -0.74
N ALA A 179 6.13 -3.04 -1.78
CA ALA A 179 7.14 -3.97 -2.30
C ALA A 179 8.51 -3.34 -2.54
N LEU A 180 9.56 -4.14 -2.32
CA LEU A 180 10.93 -3.93 -2.75
C LEU A 180 11.36 -5.24 -3.42
N ASN A 181 10.95 -5.41 -4.68
CA ASN A 181 11.19 -6.64 -5.40
C ASN A 181 11.86 -6.42 -6.76
N LYS A 182 12.85 -7.26 -7.05
CA LYS A 182 13.61 -7.26 -8.30
C LYS A 182 12.87 -7.98 -9.43
N ASP A 183 12.09 -9.01 -9.08
CA ASP A 183 11.37 -9.84 -10.04
C ASP A 183 10.00 -9.24 -10.38
N VAL A 184 10.03 -8.15 -11.14
CA VAL A 184 8.83 -7.39 -11.51
C VAL A 184 7.81 -8.26 -12.24
N ASN A 185 8.24 -9.10 -13.19
CA ASN A 185 7.34 -9.92 -14.01
C ASN A 185 6.53 -10.92 -13.18
N THR A 186 7.15 -11.56 -12.18
CA THR A 186 6.45 -12.49 -11.28
C THR A 186 5.41 -11.76 -10.45
N PHE A 187 5.73 -10.55 -9.98
CA PHE A 187 4.81 -9.73 -9.19
C PHE A 187 3.65 -9.17 -10.03
N ASP A 188 3.90 -8.79 -11.28
CA ASP A 188 2.86 -8.38 -12.22
C ASP A 188 1.89 -9.55 -12.46
N SER A 189 2.43 -10.75 -12.76
CA SER A 189 1.63 -11.98 -12.93
C SER A 189 0.81 -12.33 -11.68
N MET A 190 1.39 -12.11 -10.50
CA MET A 190 0.70 -12.29 -9.23
C MET A 190 -0.48 -11.32 -9.08
N VAL A 191 -0.30 -10.03 -9.37
CA VAL A 191 -1.39 -9.04 -9.33
C VAL A 191 -2.49 -9.38 -10.35
N GLU A 192 -2.11 -9.86 -11.54
CA GLU A 192 -3.04 -10.37 -12.54
C GLU A 192 -3.85 -11.58 -12.05
N ALA A 193 -3.25 -12.46 -11.26
CA ALA A 193 -4.00 -13.56 -10.65
C ALA A 193 -4.90 -13.06 -9.51
N LEU A 194 -4.35 -12.25 -8.59
CA LEU A 194 -5.01 -11.85 -7.36
C LEU A 194 -6.23 -10.96 -7.60
N HIS A 195 -6.19 -10.01 -8.54
CA HIS A 195 -7.36 -9.12 -8.77
C HIS A 195 -8.59 -9.90 -9.20
N TYR A 196 -8.38 -11.02 -9.92
CA TYR A 196 -9.46 -11.89 -10.34
C TYR A 196 -9.88 -12.84 -9.23
N HIS A 197 -8.93 -13.56 -8.61
CA HIS A 197 -9.24 -14.58 -7.61
C HIS A 197 -9.77 -14.01 -6.29
N MET A 198 -9.26 -12.86 -5.85
CA MET A 198 -9.82 -12.13 -4.71
C MET A 198 -11.02 -11.27 -5.11
N TYR A 199 -11.26 -11.12 -6.42
CA TYR A 199 -12.33 -10.33 -7.03
C TYR A 199 -12.46 -8.93 -6.42
N GLN A 200 -11.36 -8.20 -6.39
CA GLN A 200 -11.24 -6.86 -5.83
C GLN A 200 -10.02 -6.13 -6.42
N PRO A 201 -9.94 -4.79 -6.29
CA PRO A 201 -8.75 -4.05 -6.67
C PRO A 201 -7.50 -4.48 -5.89
N ILE A 202 -6.40 -4.65 -6.62
CA ILE A 202 -5.07 -4.92 -6.08
C ILE A 202 -4.17 -3.76 -6.46
N VAL A 203 -3.48 -3.18 -5.49
CA VAL A 203 -2.56 -2.06 -5.70
C VAL A 203 -1.19 -2.44 -5.18
N LEU A 204 -0.21 -2.54 -6.07
CA LEU A 204 1.18 -2.84 -5.76
C LEU A 204 2.06 -1.62 -6.01
N VAL A 205 2.79 -1.20 -5.00
CA VAL A 205 3.78 -0.12 -5.12
C VAL A 205 5.16 -0.68 -4.85
N ASN A 206 5.96 -0.74 -5.91
CA ASN A 206 7.33 -1.22 -5.84
C ASN A 206 8.32 -0.05 -5.74
N THR A 207 9.54 -0.34 -5.28
CA THR A 207 10.61 0.66 -5.25
C THR A 207 10.96 1.16 -6.65
N GLY A 208 11.25 2.45 -6.75
CA GLY A 208 11.74 3.06 -8.00
C GLY A 208 13.12 2.51 -8.45
N GLU A 209 13.82 1.75 -7.60
CA GLU A 209 15.04 1.04 -8.00
C GLU A 209 14.76 0.03 -9.13
N PHE A 210 13.64 -0.68 -9.06
CA PHE A 210 13.28 -1.74 -10.01
C PHE A 210 12.10 -1.36 -10.93
N GLY A 211 11.28 -0.38 -10.54
CA GLY A 211 10.03 -0.06 -11.22
C GLY A 211 8.94 -1.10 -10.93
N GLY A 212 7.82 -1.08 -11.66
CA GLY A 212 6.78 -2.12 -11.52
C GLY A 212 5.74 -1.83 -10.44
N SER A 213 5.38 -0.56 -10.24
CA SER A 213 4.14 -0.25 -9.53
C SER A 213 2.96 -0.54 -10.46
N TYR A 214 1.98 -1.29 -9.94
CA TYR A 214 0.92 -1.90 -10.73
C TYR A 214 -0.42 -1.88 -9.99
N ALA A 215 -1.47 -1.39 -10.63
CA ALA A 215 -2.82 -1.35 -10.07
C ALA A 215 -3.81 -1.96 -11.04
N MET A 216 -4.63 -2.89 -10.54
CA MET A 216 -5.53 -3.68 -11.35
C MET A 216 -6.84 -3.97 -10.62
N ALA A 217 -7.95 -3.99 -11.35
CA ALA A 217 -9.27 -4.32 -10.82
C ALA A 217 -10.05 -5.22 -11.81
N PRO A 218 -11.03 -6.03 -11.35
CA PRO A 218 -11.67 -7.05 -12.19
C PRO A 218 -12.72 -6.48 -13.17
N TYR A 219 -12.35 -5.44 -13.92
CA TYR A 219 -13.09 -4.99 -15.08
C TYR A 219 -12.89 -5.93 -16.28
N LYS A 220 -13.89 -5.99 -17.16
CA LYS A 220 -13.89 -6.87 -18.34
C LYS A 220 -12.92 -6.37 -19.40
N GLU A 221 -13.04 -5.09 -19.76
CA GLU A 221 -12.25 -4.47 -20.81
C GLU A 221 -10.80 -4.25 -20.36
N HIS A 222 -9.84 -4.47 -21.26
CA HIS A 222 -8.41 -4.41 -20.92
C HIS A 222 -7.97 -3.02 -20.44
N HIS A 223 -8.50 -1.95 -21.05
CA HIS A 223 -8.13 -0.57 -20.72
C HIS A 223 -8.72 -0.09 -19.39
N ASP A 224 -9.84 -0.66 -18.93
CA ASP A 224 -10.41 -0.37 -17.60
C ASP A 224 -9.73 -1.19 -16.50
N LYS A 225 -9.31 -2.40 -16.86
CA LYS A 225 -8.66 -3.36 -15.96
C LYS A 225 -7.27 -2.90 -15.52
N LEU A 226 -6.47 -2.42 -16.48
CA LEU A 226 -5.15 -1.88 -16.21
C LEU A 226 -5.25 -0.41 -15.82
N ILE A 227 -5.17 -0.12 -14.53
CA ILE A 227 -5.41 1.23 -14.01
C ILE A 227 -4.14 2.06 -14.01
N ALA A 228 -3.01 1.45 -13.61
CA ALA A 228 -1.70 2.06 -13.69
C ALA A 228 -0.63 0.99 -13.82
N HIS A 229 0.33 1.23 -14.70
CA HIS A 229 1.57 0.47 -14.77
C HIS A 229 2.72 1.44 -14.98
N ASN A 230 3.69 1.43 -14.07
CA ASN A 230 4.88 2.25 -14.20
C ASN A 230 6.09 1.39 -14.51
N THR A 231 6.60 1.51 -15.75
CA THR A 231 7.78 0.79 -16.23
C THR A 231 8.95 1.76 -16.32
N GLY A 232 9.99 1.53 -15.51
CA GLY A 232 11.19 2.37 -15.50
C GLY A 232 12.01 2.20 -14.23
N LYS A 233 13.34 2.07 -14.38
CA LYS A 233 14.30 2.01 -13.26
C LYS A 233 14.83 3.40 -12.94
N ASN A 234 15.12 3.66 -11.66
CA ASN A 234 15.72 4.90 -11.12
C ASN A 234 14.89 6.19 -11.28
N GLN A 235 13.58 6.07 -11.45
CA GLN A 235 12.66 7.22 -11.54
C GLN A 235 11.88 7.42 -10.24
N ILE A 236 11.60 8.69 -9.93
CA ILE A 236 10.56 9.03 -8.96
C ILE A 236 9.30 9.20 -9.78
N ALA A 237 8.31 8.35 -9.56
CA ALA A 237 7.04 8.46 -10.25
C ALA A 237 5.89 8.48 -9.26
N ILE A 238 4.99 9.44 -9.46
CA ILE A 238 3.73 9.55 -8.75
C ILE A 238 2.65 9.13 -9.75
N SER A 239 2.02 7.99 -9.50
CA SER A 239 0.90 7.51 -10.30
C SER A 239 -0.38 7.71 -9.50
N SER A 240 -1.31 8.49 -10.05
CA SER A 240 -2.62 8.75 -9.46
C SER A 240 -3.71 8.18 -10.34
N PHE A 241 -4.67 7.49 -9.73
CA PHE A 241 -5.81 6.91 -10.43
C PHE A 241 -7.03 6.89 -9.52
N LYS A 242 -8.21 6.72 -10.12
CA LYS A 242 -9.49 6.61 -9.40
C LYS A 242 -10.01 5.19 -9.52
N LEU A 243 -10.51 4.67 -8.40
CA LEU A 243 -11.13 3.35 -8.31
C LEU A 243 -12.50 3.52 -7.68
N ASN A 244 -13.54 3.07 -8.36
CA ASN A 244 -14.86 3.02 -7.77
C ASN A 244 -15.05 1.70 -7.03
N MET A 245 -14.88 1.72 -5.71
CA MET A 245 -15.00 0.52 -4.88
C MET A 245 -16.42 -0.08 -4.87
N PHE A 246 -17.45 0.70 -5.21
CA PHE A 246 -18.82 0.18 -5.32
C PHE A 246 -18.95 -0.87 -6.44
N ASP A 247 -18.11 -0.82 -7.47
CA ASP A 247 -18.19 -1.74 -8.61
C ASP A 247 -17.98 -3.21 -8.22
N PHE A 248 -17.18 -3.45 -7.18
CA PHE A 248 -16.81 -4.78 -6.69
C PHE A 248 -17.44 -5.12 -5.34
N ARG A 249 -18.39 -4.29 -4.90
CA ARG A 249 -19.12 -4.51 -3.66
C ARG A 249 -20.21 -5.57 -3.87
N ARG A 250 -20.18 -6.62 -3.03
CA ARG A 250 -21.00 -7.84 -3.19
C ARG A 250 -22.36 -7.78 -2.48
N ASP A 251 -22.51 -6.94 -1.45
CA ASP A 251 -23.74 -6.82 -0.65
C ASP A 251 -24.82 -5.91 -1.28
N GLU A 252 -24.65 -5.53 -2.55
CA GLU A 252 -25.50 -4.63 -3.34
C GLU A 252 -25.71 -3.20 -2.78
N VAL A 253 -25.10 -2.87 -1.63
CA VAL A 253 -25.23 -1.53 -1.04
C VAL A 253 -24.56 -0.51 -1.95
N GLY A 254 -25.28 0.55 -2.29
CA GLY A 254 -24.79 1.57 -3.22
C GLY A 254 -24.71 1.09 -4.66
N SER A 255 -25.58 0.18 -5.09
CA SER A 255 -25.73 -0.22 -6.49
C SER A 255 -25.90 0.96 -7.45
N SER A 256 -26.58 2.03 -7.02
CA SER A 256 -26.72 3.28 -7.79
C SER A 256 -25.43 4.11 -7.91
N ALA A 257 -24.43 3.83 -7.08
CA ALA A 257 -23.12 4.49 -7.08
C ALA A 257 -22.06 3.72 -7.92
N LYS A 258 -22.43 2.59 -8.53
CA LYS A 258 -21.56 1.86 -9.46
C LYS A 258 -21.30 2.69 -10.71
N SER A 259 -20.12 2.54 -11.30
CA SER A 259 -19.68 3.26 -12.50
C SER A 259 -20.44 2.84 -13.77
N GLY A 260 -21.08 1.67 -13.76
CA GLY A 260 -21.70 1.06 -14.94
C GLY A 260 -20.71 0.36 -15.87
N LEU A 261 -19.42 0.35 -15.53
CA LEU A 261 -18.41 -0.41 -16.27
C LEU A 261 -18.69 -1.91 -16.20
N LYS A 262 -18.38 -2.62 -17.29
CA LYS A 262 -18.54 -4.07 -17.35
C LYS A 262 -17.47 -4.72 -16.47
N ILE A 263 -17.89 -5.46 -15.45
CA ILE A 263 -17.02 -6.28 -14.61
C ILE A 263 -16.87 -7.70 -15.18
N LYS A 264 -15.79 -8.39 -14.82
CA LYS A 264 -15.60 -9.81 -15.15
C LYS A 264 -16.66 -10.66 -14.44
N THR A 265 -16.89 -11.87 -14.95
CA THR A 265 -17.65 -12.87 -14.18
C THR A 265 -16.87 -13.24 -12.92
N GLU A 266 -17.56 -13.29 -11.78
CA GLU A 266 -16.97 -13.71 -10.51
C GLU A 266 -16.30 -15.08 -10.63
N PRO A 267 -15.11 -15.27 -10.01
CA PRO A 267 -14.50 -16.59 -9.96
C PRO A 267 -15.35 -17.53 -9.10
N ALA A 268 -15.22 -18.84 -9.32
CA ALA A 268 -15.88 -19.83 -8.48
C ALA A 268 -15.47 -19.67 -7.01
N GLY A 269 -16.42 -19.82 -6.09
CA GLY A 269 -16.18 -19.74 -4.64
C GLY A 269 -16.19 -18.32 -4.06
N VAL A 270 -16.34 -17.29 -4.90
CA VAL A 270 -16.71 -15.95 -4.43
C VAL A 270 -18.24 -15.88 -4.38
N SER A 271 -18.78 -15.57 -3.22
CA SER A 271 -20.21 -15.37 -2.94
C SER A 271 -20.42 -14.13 -2.08
#